data_AF-B0XCD5-F1
#
_entry.id   AF-B0XCD5-F1
#
_cell.length_a   1.000
_cell.length_b   1.000
_cell.length_c   1.000
_cell.angle_alpha   90.00
_cell.angle_beta   90.00
_cell.angle_gamma   90.00
#
_symmetry.space_group_name_H-M   'P 1'
#
loop_
_entity.id
_entity.type
_entity.pdbx_description
1 polymer ?
#
loop_
_entity_poly.entity_id
_entity_poly.type
_entity_poly.pdbx_seq_one_letter_code
_entity_poly.pdbx_strand_id
1 'polypeptide(L)'
;MLLIHNVQTMRSFTAAALLATFGLFAGSSALEHYICTKSLPNALIECAEYFEISECRLSQYVEDSYPNCPDVKRLIRCALLNVGAWEDASGVRENVISNFFEPAAEDTCYVNRTRDCIAEALKQLDSKDYLGRAYESFLCYYRQYGNVIESEQFFPNEPLESKRLLLSAINFAHIPQCELVQYSRGHIVDEPHFPALWFVWALRGGYYKIAEGTDLQALYNQFGCSELLSQCTKSCVEGVQRELSHADDKTKSYQTFRRCLKDLVPLDPIQKIALELVGGSHPTPPPCGCGPVCRGACGATQKSYYNNN
;
A
#
# COMPACT_ATOMS: atom_id res chain seq x y z
N MET A 1 -0.03 -49.35 80.24
CA MET A 1 -1.45 -49.75 80.09
C MET A 1 -2.21 -48.53 79.60
N LEU A 2 -3.08 -48.72 78.61
CA LEU A 2 -3.93 -47.76 77.87
C LEU A 2 -3.30 -47.04 76.66
N LEU A 3 -3.72 -47.56 75.50
CA LEU A 3 -3.69 -47.01 74.15
C LEU A 3 -4.54 -45.74 74.04
N ILE A 4 -4.13 -44.77 73.21
CA ILE A 4 -5.06 -43.96 72.38
C ILE A 4 -4.43 -43.75 70.98
N HIS A 5 -5.32 -43.81 69.99
CA HIS A 5 -5.18 -43.94 68.55
C HIS A 5 -4.60 -42.75 67.75
N ASN A 6 -4.12 -43.12 66.54
CA ASN A 6 -4.19 -42.43 65.25
C ASN A 6 -3.55 -41.03 65.11
N VAL A 7 -2.57 -40.92 64.22
CA VAL A 7 -2.72 -40.31 62.87
C VAL A 7 -1.56 -40.83 62.00
N GLN A 8 -1.88 -41.45 60.86
CA GLN A 8 -0.90 -41.79 59.82
C GLN A 8 -0.47 -40.51 59.09
N THR A 9 0.75 -40.03 59.36
CA THR A 9 1.44 -39.05 58.51
C THR A 9 2.01 -39.74 57.28
N MET A 10 1.32 -39.57 56.15
CA MET A 10 1.73 -40.08 54.85
C MET A 10 2.86 -39.21 54.27
N ARG A 11 3.92 -39.89 53.85
CA ARG A 11 5.17 -39.34 53.34
C ARG A 11 5.01 -38.73 51.94
N SER A 12 5.74 -37.64 51.75
CA SER A 12 6.00 -36.92 50.52
C SER A 12 6.54 -37.81 49.38
N PHE A 13 6.01 -37.61 48.18
CA PHE A 13 6.74 -37.80 46.92
C PHE A 13 6.32 -36.68 45.95
N THR A 14 7.20 -35.71 45.79
CA THR A 14 7.13 -34.61 44.82
C THR A 14 7.46 -35.15 43.42
N ALA A 15 6.49 -35.14 42.51
CA ALA A 15 6.74 -35.29 41.08
C ALA A 15 6.65 -33.91 40.42
N ALA A 16 7.79 -33.31 40.13
CA ALA A 16 7.88 -32.08 39.36
C ALA A 16 7.77 -32.43 37.86
N ALA A 17 6.65 -32.10 37.24
CA ALA A 17 6.48 -32.18 35.79
C ALA A 17 7.01 -30.88 35.16
N LEU A 18 8.19 -30.94 34.54
CA LEU A 18 8.71 -29.88 33.68
C LEU A 18 7.97 -29.93 32.33
N LEU A 19 6.91 -29.13 32.20
CA LEU A 19 6.29 -28.86 30.91
C LEU A 19 7.15 -27.84 30.15
N ALA A 20 8.01 -28.32 29.26
CA ALA A 20 8.65 -27.50 28.26
C ALA A 20 7.60 -27.07 27.22
N THR A 21 7.01 -25.89 27.41
CA THR A 21 6.19 -25.25 26.39
C THR A 21 7.11 -24.79 25.26
N PHE A 22 7.27 -25.63 24.23
CA PHE A 22 7.74 -25.19 22.93
C PHE A 22 6.70 -24.23 22.36
N GLY A 23 6.92 -22.93 22.53
CA GLY A 23 6.17 -21.92 21.83
C GLY A 23 6.40 -22.11 20.33
N LEU A 24 5.37 -22.61 19.65
CA LEU A 24 5.27 -22.47 18.19
C LEU A 24 5.13 -20.98 17.93
N PHE A 25 6.26 -20.28 17.75
CA PHE A 25 6.25 -19.06 16.96
C PHE A 25 5.90 -19.49 15.55
N ALA A 26 4.60 -19.51 15.24
CA ALA A 26 4.14 -19.27 13.90
C ALA A 26 4.57 -17.83 13.58
N GLY A 27 5.84 -17.66 13.21
CA GLY A 27 6.21 -16.54 12.38
C GLY A 27 5.40 -16.71 11.12
N SER A 28 4.24 -16.04 11.05
CA SER A 28 3.62 -15.77 9.77
C SER A 28 4.73 -15.13 8.95
N SER A 29 5.25 -15.86 7.97
CA SER A 29 5.90 -15.25 6.83
C SER A 29 4.79 -14.47 6.14
N ALA A 30 4.42 -13.33 6.73
CA ALA A 30 3.52 -12.39 6.10
C ALA A 30 4.18 -12.11 4.76
N LEU A 31 3.47 -12.47 3.68
CA LEU A 31 3.90 -12.09 2.34
C LEU A 31 4.20 -10.60 2.43
N GLU A 32 5.46 -10.19 2.25
CA GLU A 32 5.88 -8.80 2.50
C GLU A 32 5.17 -7.93 1.47
N HIS A 33 3.98 -7.43 1.79
CA HIS A 33 3.19 -6.56 0.94
C HIS A 33 3.71 -5.13 1.11
N TYR A 34 3.74 -4.37 0.02
CA TYR A 34 4.04 -2.94 0.02
C TYR A 34 2.74 -2.15 0.24
N ILE A 35 2.00 -2.56 1.27
CA ILE A 35 0.76 -1.92 1.70
C ILE A 35 1.13 -1.12 2.93
N CYS A 36 1.08 0.20 2.78
CA CYS A 36 1.47 1.13 3.83
C CYS A 36 0.19 1.73 4.44
N THR A 37 -0.04 1.41 5.71
CA THR A 37 -1.15 1.98 6.50
C THR A 37 -0.61 2.65 7.75
N LYS A 38 -1.19 3.79 8.11
CA LYS A 38 -0.86 4.53 9.33
C LYS A 38 -2.01 5.44 9.71
N SER A 39 -2.22 5.69 11.00
CA SER A 39 -3.12 6.75 11.46
C SER A 39 -2.34 8.04 11.69
N LEU A 40 -2.99 9.20 11.54
CA LEU A 40 -2.33 10.48 11.82
C LEU A 40 -1.85 10.60 13.29
N PRO A 41 -2.61 10.14 14.31
CA PRO A 41 -2.13 10.07 15.69
C PRO A 41 -0.85 9.23 15.83
N ASN A 42 -0.78 8.05 15.21
CA ASN A 42 0.44 7.22 15.28
C ASN A 42 1.63 7.90 14.60
N ALA A 43 1.41 8.59 13.48
CA ALA A 43 2.46 9.38 12.83
C ALA A 43 2.98 10.52 13.72
N LEU A 44 2.10 11.17 14.49
CA LEU A 44 2.47 12.17 15.49
C LEU A 44 3.28 11.56 16.64
N ILE A 45 2.87 10.39 17.13
CA ILE A 45 3.59 9.67 18.20
C ILE A 45 5.01 9.30 17.76
N GLU A 46 5.17 8.67 16.60
CA GLU A 46 6.51 8.31 16.09
C GLU A 46 7.40 9.54 15.88
N CYS A 47 6.84 10.62 15.34
CA CYS A 47 7.59 11.86 15.16
C CYS A 47 7.92 12.56 16.49
N ALA A 48 7.07 12.42 17.51
CA ALA A 48 7.37 12.88 18.86
C ALA A 48 8.54 12.09 19.45
N GLU A 49 8.61 10.78 19.24
CA GLU A 49 9.77 9.96 19.64
C GLU A 49 11.06 10.44 18.95
N TYR A 50 11.02 10.71 17.64
CA TYR A 50 12.20 11.20 16.89
C TYR A 50 12.74 12.54 17.40
N PHE A 51 11.86 13.37 17.97
CA PHE A 51 12.21 14.69 18.51
C PHE A 51 12.27 14.71 20.03
N GLU A 52 12.21 13.55 20.69
CA GLU A 52 12.24 13.41 22.15
C GLU A 52 11.17 14.25 22.87
N ILE A 53 9.99 14.42 22.23
CA ILE A 53 8.82 15.08 22.82
C ILE A 53 8.11 14.06 23.69
N SER A 54 7.98 14.34 24.99
CA SER A 54 7.28 13.43 25.92
C SER A 54 5.80 13.31 25.56
N GLU A 55 5.19 12.16 25.90
CA GLU A 55 3.75 11.94 25.71
C GLU A 55 2.90 13.06 26.32
N CYS A 56 3.23 13.50 27.55
CA CYS A 56 2.53 14.61 28.20
C CYS A 56 2.61 15.91 27.39
N ARG A 57 3.77 16.19 26.78
CA ARG A 57 3.95 17.38 25.95
C ARG A 57 3.22 17.26 24.61
N LEU A 58 3.20 16.07 24.01
CA LEU A 58 2.43 15.80 22.81
C LEU A 58 0.92 15.98 23.06
N SER A 59 0.40 15.43 24.17
CA SER A 59 -1.00 15.61 24.56
C SER A 59 -1.34 17.09 24.75
N GLN A 60 -0.47 17.87 25.39
CA GLN A 60 -0.65 19.33 25.49
C GLN A 60 -0.73 20.00 24.12
N TYR A 61 0.12 19.60 23.15
CA TYR A 61 0.04 20.16 21.80
C TYR A 61 -1.31 19.86 21.13
N VAL A 62 -1.87 18.67 21.33
CA VAL A 62 -3.19 18.31 20.78
C VAL A 62 -4.30 19.08 21.50
N GLU A 63 -4.28 19.13 22.83
CA GLU A 63 -5.26 19.87 23.65
C GLU A 63 -5.26 21.37 23.33
N ASP A 64 -4.08 21.96 23.14
CA ASP A 64 -3.90 23.36 22.75
C ASP A 64 -4.14 23.61 21.24
N SER A 65 -4.70 22.62 20.52
CA SER A 65 -5.03 22.72 19.09
C SER A 65 -3.84 23.11 18.20
N TYR A 66 -2.68 22.49 18.48
CA TYR A 66 -1.42 22.63 17.76
C TYR A 66 -0.88 24.07 17.75
N PRO A 67 -0.33 24.57 18.88
CA PRO A 67 0.11 25.96 19.00
C PRO A 67 1.22 26.31 17.99
N ASN A 68 1.25 27.56 17.55
CA ASN A 68 2.20 28.04 16.55
C ASN A 68 3.59 28.24 17.14
N CYS A 69 4.34 27.15 17.31
CA CYS A 69 5.71 27.17 17.79
C CYS A 69 6.63 26.26 16.94
N PRO A 70 7.97 26.48 16.97
CA PRO A 70 8.90 25.74 16.14
C PRO A 70 8.86 24.22 16.32
N ASP A 71 8.55 23.73 17.53
CA ASP A 71 8.47 22.30 17.83
C ASP A 71 7.26 21.65 17.17
N VAL A 72 6.09 22.29 17.29
CA VAL A 72 4.85 21.82 16.65
C VAL A 72 4.99 21.86 15.13
N LYS A 73 5.59 22.90 14.54
CA LYS A 73 5.82 22.94 13.08
C LYS A 73 6.67 21.77 12.59
N ARG A 74 7.73 21.41 13.35
CA ARG A 74 8.59 20.26 13.05
C ARG A 74 7.84 18.95 13.20
N LEU A 75 7.09 18.78 14.28
CA LEU A 75 6.24 17.63 14.55
C LEU A 75 5.23 17.40 13.43
N ILE A 76 4.47 18.44 13.05
CA ILE A 76 3.45 18.37 11.98
C ILE A 76 4.10 18.03 10.63
N ARG A 77 5.18 18.73 10.23
CA ARG A 77 5.86 18.41 8.97
C ARG A 77 6.34 16.95 8.96
N CYS A 78 6.92 16.48 10.07
CA CYS A 78 7.35 15.09 10.19
C CYS A 78 6.17 14.12 10.02
N ALA A 79 5.07 14.34 10.72
CA ALA A 79 3.91 13.45 10.65
C ALA A 79 3.31 13.40 9.24
N LEU A 80 3.20 14.55 8.56
CA LEU A 80 2.72 14.60 7.18
C LEU A 80 3.66 13.91 6.19
N LEU A 81 4.99 14.02 6.38
CA LEU A 81 5.96 13.26 5.59
C LEU A 81 5.83 11.76 5.82
N ASN A 82 5.66 11.35 7.09
CA ASN A 82 5.56 9.95 7.49
C ASN A 82 4.32 9.24 6.91
N VAL A 83 3.26 9.99 6.61
CA VAL A 83 2.06 9.50 5.92
C VAL A 83 1.98 9.90 4.45
N GLY A 84 3.05 10.42 3.85
CA GLY A 84 3.08 10.81 2.43
C GLY A 84 2.07 11.91 2.05
N ALA A 85 1.57 12.68 3.01
CA ALA A 85 0.60 13.76 2.82
C ALA A 85 1.25 15.10 2.46
N TRP A 86 2.58 15.20 2.55
CA TRP A 86 3.34 16.41 2.27
C TRP A 86 4.62 16.09 1.50
N GLU A 87 4.96 16.96 0.56
CA GLU A 87 6.26 17.02 -0.10
C GLU A 87 6.77 18.45 -0.06
N ASP A 88 8.01 18.69 0.34
CA ASP A 88 8.54 20.06 0.41
C ASP A 88 8.53 20.80 -0.93
N ALA A 89 8.67 20.05 -2.03
CA ALA A 89 8.74 20.60 -3.38
C ALA A 89 7.36 21.01 -3.93
N SER A 90 6.31 20.24 -3.64
CA SER A 90 4.98 20.39 -4.22
C SER A 90 3.91 20.85 -3.22
N GLY A 91 4.17 20.71 -1.92
CA GLY A 91 3.30 21.06 -0.82
C GLY A 91 2.41 19.89 -0.38
N VAL A 92 1.17 20.21 -0.03
CA VAL A 92 0.20 19.22 0.45
C VAL A 92 -0.29 18.33 -0.68
N ARG A 93 -0.36 17.02 -0.44
CA ARG A 93 -0.93 16.03 -1.35
C ARG A 93 -2.38 15.79 -0.96
N GLU A 94 -3.28 16.56 -1.58
CA GLU A 94 -4.71 16.53 -1.26
C GLU A 94 -5.30 15.12 -1.34
N ASN A 95 -4.88 14.33 -2.33
CA ASN A 95 -5.33 12.95 -2.54
C ASN A 95 -4.90 11.96 -1.44
N VAL A 96 -4.08 12.39 -0.49
CA VAL A 96 -3.58 11.58 0.63
C VAL A 96 -4.08 12.14 1.95
N ILE A 97 -3.86 13.43 2.20
CA ILE A 97 -4.21 14.06 3.49
C ILE A 97 -5.72 13.97 3.76
N SER A 98 -6.57 13.99 2.72
CA SER A 98 -8.03 13.86 2.87
C SER A 98 -8.46 12.58 3.58
N ASN A 99 -7.66 11.50 3.48
CA ASN A 99 -8.01 10.21 4.07
C ASN A 99 -7.95 10.23 5.60
N PHE A 100 -7.27 11.22 6.18
CA PHE A 100 -7.08 11.35 7.62
C PHE A 100 -8.14 12.24 8.29
N PHE A 101 -9.12 12.73 7.53
CA PHE A 101 -10.16 13.62 8.03
C PHE A 101 -11.55 13.19 7.56
N GLU A 102 -12.50 13.17 8.49
CA GLU A 102 -13.91 12.90 8.23
C GLU A 102 -14.70 14.23 8.30
N PRO A 103 -15.25 14.72 7.17
CA PRO A 103 -16.09 15.91 7.18
C PRO A 103 -17.43 15.66 7.89
N ALA A 104 -18.10 16.72 8.33
CA ALA A 104 -19.48 16.60 8.80
C ALA A 104 -20.40 16.19 7.65
N ALA A 105 -21.38 15.31 7.91
CA ALA A 105 -22.21 14.70 6.87
C ALA A 105 -22.99 15.73 6.03
N GLU A 106 -23.38 16.85 6.63
CA GLU A 106 -24.08 17.97 6.00
C GLU A 106 -23.15 19.02 5.35
N ASP A 107 -21.84 19.00 5.65
CA ASP A 107 -20.89 19.94 5.06
C ASP A 107 -20.50 19.47 3.67
N THR A 108 -20.88 20.24 2.66
CA THR A 108 -20.54 19.98 1.25
C THR A 108 -19.48 20.96 0.72
N CYS A 109 -19.07 21.93 1.54
CA CYS A 109 -18.15 23.01 1.18
C CYS A 109 -16.74 22.83 1.76
N TYR A 110 -16.53 21.83 2.63
CA TYR A 110 -15.26 21.58 3.33
C TYR A 110 -14.04 21.55 2.41
N VAL A 111 -14.13 20.92 1.24
CA VAL A 111 -13.02 20.86 0.26
C VAL A 111 -12.62 22.27 -0.20
N ASN A 112 -13.58 23.04 -0.73
CA ASN A 112 -13.30 24.37 -1.27
C ASN A 112 -12.84 25.33 -0.16
N ARG A 113 -13.49 25.28 1.01
CA ARG A 113 -13.11 26.09 2.18
C ARG A 113 -11.69 25.76 2.66
N THR A 114 -11.30 24.50 2.64
CA THR A 114 -9.94 24.07 2.99
C THR A 114 -8.92 24.58 1.98
N ARG A 115 -9.19 24.44 0.67
CA ARG A 115 -8.32 24.96 -0.40
C ARG A 115 -8.15 26.48 -0.32
N ASP A 116 -9.23 27.21 -0.08
CA ASP A 116 -9.19 28.67 0.07
C ASP A 116 -8.37 29.08 1.31
N CYS A 117 -8.53 28.37 2.43
CA CYS A 117 -7.72 28.57 3.63
C CYS A 117 -6.23 28.38 3.34
N ILE A 118 -5.86 27.29 2.65
CA ILE A 118 -4.46 26.99 2.30
C ILE A 118 -3.92 28.08 1.37
N ALA A 119 -4.66 28.42 0.32
CA ALA A 119 -4.25 29.44 -0.64
C ALA A 119 -4.00 30.80 0.07
N GLU A 120 -4.85 31.18 1.02
CA GLU A 120 -4.67 32.41 1.78
C GLU A 120 -3.48 32.33 2.75
N ALA A 121 -3.38 31.26 3.55
CA ALA A 121 -2.33 31.11 4.55
C ALA A 121 -0.93 31.07 3.93
N LEU A 122 -0.80 30.50 2.72
CA LEU A 122 0.48 30.37 2.04
C LEU A 122 0.93 31.64 1.27
N LYS A 123 0.07 32.66 1.08
CA LYS A 123 0.41 33.90 0.34
C LYS A 123 1.58 34.68 0.94
N GLN A 124 1.69 34.66 2.27
CA GLN A 124 2.67 35.47 3.02
C GLN A 124 3.92 34.68 3.41
N LEU A 125 3.96 33.38 3.13
CA LEU A 125 5.08 32.51 3.49
C LEU A 125 6.07 32.36 2.33
N ASP A 126 7.36 32.44 2.65
CA ASP A 126 8.41 32.11 1.69
C ASP A 126 8.22 30.68 1.18
N SER A 127 8.41 30.46 -0.12
CA SER A 127 8.39 29.13 -0.74
C SER A 127 9.32 28.11 -0.07
N LYS A 128 10.39 28.57 0.61
CA LYS A 128 11.38 27.77 1.32
C LYS A 128 11.05 27.58 2.81
N ASP A 129 9.99 28.20 3.34
CA ASP A 129 9.52 27.95 4.70
C ASP A 129 8.69 26.65 4.75
N TYR A 130 9.33 25.51 4.50
CA TYR A 130 8.65 24.22 4.43
C TYR A 130 7.93 23.88 5.73
N LEU A 131 8.47 24.30 6.88
CA LEU A 131 7.89 24.08 8.20
C LEU A 131 6.61 24.90 8.40
N GLY A 132 6.65 26.20 8.09
CA GLY A 132 5.47 27.06 8.15
C GLY A 132 4.39 26.62 7.17
N ARG A 133 4.77 26.28 5.93
CA ARG A 133 3.81 25.88 4.89
C ARG A 133 3.12 24.56 5.22
N ALA A 134 3.84 23.56 5.73
CA ALA A 134 3.27 22.29 6.19
C ALA A 134 2.31 22.50 7.36
N TYR A 135 2.73 23.31 8.34
CA TYR A 135 1.92 23.65 9.51
C TYR A 135 0.60 24.35 9.15
N GLU A 136 0.66 25.41 8.33
CA GLU A 136 -0.54 26.14 7.93
C GLU A 136 -1.48 25.27 7.08
N SER A 137 -0.91 24.42 6.23
CA SER A 137 -1.71 23.49 5.42
C SER A 137 -2.44 22.47 6.29
N PHE A 138 -1.76 21.87 7.27
CA PHE A 138 -2.38 20.99 8.26
C PHE A 138 -3.47 21.70 9.06
N LEU A 139 -3.22 22.93 9.54
CA LEU A 139 -4.21 23.68 10.30
C LEU A 139 -5.47 23.98 9.48
N CYS A 140 -5.34 24.22 8.18
CA CYS A 140 -6.51 24.38 7.31
C CYS A 140 -7.33 23.09 7.24
N TYR A 141 -6.70 21.91 7.12
CA TYR A 141 -7.43 20.64 7.19
C TYR A 141 -8.08 20.44 8.55
N TYR A 142 -7.33 20.63 9.63
CA TYR A 142 -7.79 20.47 11.00
C TYR A 142 -8.97 21.39 11.35
N ARG A 143 -9.02 22.61 10.81
CA ARG A 143 -10.08 23.60 11.10
C ARG A 143 -11.24 23.58 10.12
N GLN A 144 -10.98 23.24 8.86
CA GLN A 144 -11.94 23.44 7.76
C GLN A 144 -12.40 22.14 7.10
N TYR A 145 -11.65 21.04 7.20
CA TYR A 145 -11.98 19.82 6.49
C TYR A 145 -12.89 18.90 7.30
N GLY A 146 -12.54 18.62 8.56
CA GLY A 146 -13.30 17.68 9.38
C GLY A 146 -12.54 17.21 10.62
N ASN A 147 -13.07 16.19 11.28
CA ASN A 147 -12.42 15.56 12.44
C ASN A 147 -11.32 14.61 12.00
N VAL A 148 -10.25 14.50 12.79
CA VAL A 148 -9.19 13.51 12.53
C VAL A 148 -9.76 12.09 12.66
N ILE A 149 -9.39 11.23 11.72
CA ILE A 149 -9.70 9.80 11.78
C ILE A 149 -8.60 9.07 12.56
N GLU A 150 -9.01 8.38 13.62
CA GLU A 150 -8.10 7.66 14.54
C GLU A 150 -7.56 6.34 13.95
N SER A 151 -8.31 5.73 13.03
CA SER A 151 -7.93 4.45 12.41
C SER A 151 -6.84 4.63 11.34
N GLU A 152 -6.12 3.55 11.08
CA GLU A 152 -5.13 3.55 10.00
C GLU A 152 -5.75 3.82 8.63
N GLN A 153 -5.04 4.62 7.85
CA GLN A 153 -5.38 4.97 6.47
C GLN A 153 -4.28 4.47 5.55
N PHE A 154 -4.68 4.04 4.36
CA PHE A 154 -3.72 3.76 3.29
C PHE A 154 -3.02 5.04 2.88
N PHE A 155 -1.70 4.99 2.77
CA PHE A 155 -0.90 6.06 2.21
C PHE A 155 -0.01 5.55 1.07
N PRO A 156 0.35 6.41 0.11
CA PRO A 156 1.02 5.99 -1.11
C PRO A 156 2.44 5.49 -0.83
N ASN A 157 2.88 4.53 -1.65
CA ASN A 157 4.26 4.10 -1.69
C ASN A 157 5.14 5.25 -2.20
N GLU A 158 6.23 5.54 -1.49
CA GLU A 158 7.25 6.49 -1.94
C GLU A 158 7.96 5.95 -3.20
N PRO A 159 8.66 6.79 -3.99
CA PRO A 159 9.26 6.36 -5.26
C PRO A 159 10.18 5.14 -5.15
N LEU A 160 10.95 5.01 -4.05
CA LEU A 160 11.83 3.87 -3.82
C LEU A 160 11.05 2.59 -3.48
N GLU A 161 9.99 2.71 -2.69
CA GLU A 161 9.11 1.60 -2.32
C GLU A 161 8.33 1.12 -3.55
N SER A 162 7.77 2.06 -4.32
CA SER A 162 7.12 1.79 -5.61
C SER A 162 8.05 1.07 -6.57
N LYS A 163 9.33 1.48 -6.65
CA LYS A 163 10.35 0.80 -7.45
C LYS A 163 10.60 -0.63 -6.97
N ARG A 164 10.73 -0.85 -5.66
CA ARG A 164 10.94 -2.19 -5.07
C ARG A 164 9.73 -3.10 -5.27
N LEU A 165 8.51 -2.57 -5.11
CA LEU A 165 7.26 -3.27 -5.40
C LEU A 165 7.25 -3.77 -6.85
N LEU A 166 7.55 -2.89 -7.81
CA LEU A 166 7.53 -3.23 -9.22
C LEU A 166 8.64 -4.21 -9.62
N LEU A 167 9.87 -4.04 -9.12
CA LEU A 167 10.95 -5.02 -9.31
C LEU A 167 10.56 -6.41 -8.78
N SER A 168 9.95 -6.46 -7.60
CA SER A 168 9.46 -7.71 -7.01
C SER A 168 8.37 -8.33 -7.88
N ALA A 169 7.42 -7.52 -8.36
CA ALA A 169 6.33 -8.00 -9.22
C ALA A 169 6.85 -8.56 -10.56
N ILE A 170 7.85 -7.92 -11.17
CA ILE A 170 8.55 -8.43 -12.37
C ILE A 170 9.17 -9.80 -12.10
N ASN A 171 9.86 -9.95 -10.98
CA ASN A 171 10.49 -11.22 -10.62
C ASN A 171 9.45 -12.33 -10.36
N PHE A 172 8.39 -12.04 -9.59
CA PHE A 172 7.34 -13.01 -9.28
C PHE A 172 6.51 -13.41 -10.52
N ALA A 173 6.29 -12.46 -11.44
CA ALA A 173 5.62 -12.73 -12.70
C ALA A 173 6.53 -13.44 -13.73
N HIS A 174 7.82 -13.65 -13.41
CA HIS A 174 8.82 -14.30 -14.25
C HIS A 174 8.92 -13.67 -15.65
N ILE A 175 8.93 -12.34 -15.73
CA ILE A 175 8.97 -11.63 -17.01
C ILE A 175 10.27 -11.97 -17.75
N PRO A 176 10.21 -12.57 -18.96
CA PRO A 176 11.41 -12.94 -19.69
C PRO A 176 12.13 -11.71 -20.25
N GLN A 177 13.44 -11.82 -20.46
CA GLN A 177 14.27 -10.73 -20.98
C GLN A 177 13.74 -10.13 -22.29
N CYS A 178 13.16 -10.95 -23.17
CA CYS A 178 12.58 -10.49 -24.42
C CYS A 178 11.37 -9.56 -24.21
N GLU A 179 10.51 -9.83 -23.23
CA GLU A 179 9.39 -8.95 -22.88
C GLU A 179 9.88 -7.69 -22.17
N LEU A 180 10.93 -7.77 -21.34
CA LEU A 180 11.55 -6.56 -20.77
C LEU A 180 12.08 -5.61 -21.85
N VAL A 181 12.59 -6.13 -22.98
CA VAL A 181 12.94 -5.30 -24.15
C VAL A 181 11.71 -4.62 -24.74
N GLN A 182 10.58 -5.32 -24.85
CA GLN A 182 9.32 -4.73 -25.33
C GLN A 182 8.76 -3.68 -24.36
N TYR A 183 8.77 -3.96 -23.06
CA TYR A 183 8.34 -3.04 -22.02
C TYR A 183 9.18 -1.77 -22.04
N SER A 184 10.50 -1.88 -22.24
CA SER A 184 11.39 -0.71 -22.37
C SER A 184 11.00 0.21 -23.54
N ARG A 185 10.35 -0.33 -24.57
CA ARG A 185 9.88 0.40 -25.76
C ARG A 185 8.42 0.89 -25.63
N GLY A 186 7.78 0.64 -24.49
CA GLY A 186 6.38 1.00 -24.25
C GLY A 186 5.35 -0.04 -24.73
N HIS A 187 5.80 -1.18 -25.29
CA HIS A 187 4.93 -2.31 -25.62
C HIS A 187 4.73 -3.17 -24.38
N ILE A 188 3.71 -2.85 -23.57
CA ILE A 188 3.50 -3.45 -22.25
C ILE A 188 2.19 -4.25 -22.21
N VAL A 189 1.06 -3.60 -22.49
CA VAL A 189 -0.28 -4.12 -22.15
C VAL A 189 -0.68 -5.41 -22.87
N ASP A 190 -0.21 -5.58 -24.10
CA ASP A 190 -0.56 -6.72 -24.96
C ASP A 190 0.44 -7.88 -24.85
N GLU A 191 1.50 -7.73 -24.05
CA GLU A 191 2.50 -8.79 -23.86
C GLU A 191 1.99 -9.91 -22.93
N PRO A 192 2.36 -11.18 -23.19
CA PRO A 192 1.79 -12.34 -22.52
C PRO A 192 1.86 -12.34 -20.99
N HIS A 193 2.94 -11.83 -20.39
CA HIS A 193 3.11 -11.86 -18.93
C HIS A 193 2.58 -10.61 -18.22
N PHE A 194 2.12 -9.59 -18.95
CA PHE A 194 1.61 -8.37 -18.34
C PHE A 194 0.39 -8.60 -17.42
N PRO A 195 -0.59 -9.49 -17.73
CA PRO A 195 -1.67 -9.81 -16.79
C PRO A 195 -1.17 -10.33 -15.44
N ALA A 196 -0.09 -11.13 -15.43
CA ALA A 196 0.52 -11.63 -14.20
C ALA A 196 1.28 -10.52 -13.46
N LEU A 197 2.06 -9.70 -14.17
CA LEU A 197 2.73 -8.53 -13.60
C LEU A 197 1.73 -7.59 -12.94
N TRP A 198 0.69 -7.20 -13.66
CA TRP A 198 -0.36 -6.30 -13.18
C TRP A 198 -1.03 -6.85 -11.93
N PHE A 199 -1.44 -8.12 -11.96
CA PHE A 199 -2.11 -8.74 -10.81
C PHE A 199 -1.22 -8.79 -9.57
N VAL A 200 0.04 -9.21 -9.71
CA VAL A 200 0.98 -9.28 -8.57
C VAL A 200 1.28 -7.89 -8.04
N TRP A 201 1.51 -6.90 -8.91
CA TRP A 201 1.74 -5.52 -8.51
C TRP A 201 0.53 -4.94 -7.78
N ALA A 202 -0.68 -5.13 -8.32
CA ALA A 202 -1.92 -4.64 -7.74
C ALA A 202 -2.20 -5.26 -6.37
N LEU A 203 -2.04 -6.58 -6.24
CA LEU A 203 -2.22 -7.29 -4.98
C LEU A 203 -1.20 -6.84 -3.93
N ARG A 204 0.08 -6.78 -4.31
CA ARG A 204 1.16 -6.45 -3.36
C ARG A 204 1.22 -4.98 -2.98
N GLY A 205 0.68 -4.08 -3.80
CA GLY A 205 0.55 -2.65 -3.49
C GLY A 205 -0.78 -2.28 -2.80
N GLY A 206 -1.69 -3.24 -2.57
CA GLY A 206 -2.99 -2.97 -1.94
C GLY A 206 -4.04 -2.37 -2.86
N TYR A 207 -3.78 -2.35 -4.18
CA TYR A 207 -4.71 -1.85 -5.20
C TYR A 207 -5.72 -2.90 -5.68
N TYR A 208 -5.55 -4.15 -5.25
CA TYR A 208 -6.48 -5.24 -5.50
C TYR A 208 -6.57 -6.11 -4.26
N LYS A 209 -7.80 -6.44 -3.85
CA LYS A 209 -8.10 -7.35 -2.75
C LYS A 209 -8.83 -8.58 -3.31
N ILE A 210 -8.41 -9.77 -2.91
CA ILE A 210 -9.11 -11.00 -3.30
C ILE A 210 -10.56 -10.90 -2.78
N ALA A 211 -11.52 -11.35 -3.58
CA ALA A 211 -12.96 -11.24 -3.36
C ALA A 211 -13.59 -9.83 -3.49
N GLU A 212 -12.91 -8.75 -3.08
CA GLU A 212 -13.42 -7.37 -3.22
C GLU A 212 -13.10 -6.77 -4.61
N GLY A 213 -11.97 -7.16 -5.21
CA GLY A 213 -11.50 -6.68 -6.49
C GLY A 213 -10.64 -5.42 -6.40
N THR A 214 -10.70 -4.55 -7.42
CA THR A 214 -9.84 -3.37 -7.54
C THR A 214 -10.25 -2.26 -6.57
N ASP A 215 -9.28 -1.77 -5.80
CA ASP A 215 -9.46 -0.67 -4.86
C ASP A 215 -9.13 0.68 -5.54
N LEU A 216 -10.19 1.35 -6.03
CA LEU A 216 -10.06 2.66 -6.70
C LEU A 216 -9.57 3.76 -5.76
N GLN A 217 -9.88 3.67 -4.46
CA GLN A 217 -9.42 4.65 -3.48
C GLN A 217 -7.91 4.51 -3.26
N ALA A 218 -7.40 3.28 -3.12
CA ALA A 218 -5.96 3.05 -3.02
C ALA A 218 -5.19 3.52 -4.27
N LEU A 219 -5.74 3.30 -5.47
CA LEU A 219 -5.17 3.83 -6.72
C LEU A 219 -5.18 5.37 -6.76
N TYR A 220 -6.27 6.01 -6.32
CA TYR A 220 -6.35 7.47 -6.22
C TYR A 220 -5.33 8.02 -5.21
N ASN A 221 -5.18 7.36 -4.06
CA ASN A 221 -4.19 7.74 -3.05
C ASN A 221 -2.77 7.63 -3.60
N GLN A 222 -2.49 6.64 -4.47
CA GLN A 222 -1.19 6.49 -5.12
C GLN A 222 -0.90 7.55 -6.20
N PHE A 223 -1.88 7.84 -7.08
CA PHE A 223 -1.62 8.58 -8.32
C PHE A 223 -2.25 9.97 -8.38
N GLY A 224 -3.22 10.29 -7.50
CA GLY A 224 -3.92 11.58 -7.48
C GLY A 224 -4.84 11.83 -8.68
N CYS A 225 -5.14 10.80 -9.50
CA CYS A 225 -6.03 10.93 -10.66
C CYS A 225 -7.50 10.90 -10.24
N SER A 226 -8.16 12.06 -10.23
CA SER A 226 -9.55 12.21 -9.76
C SER A 226 -10.56 11.36 -10.54
N GLU A 227 -10.28 11.08 -11.81
CA GLU A 227 -11.09 10.26 -12.70
C GLU A 227 -11.22 8.82 -12.19
N LEU A 228 -10.28 8.33 -11.37
CA LEU A 228 -10.37 7.04 -10.69
C LEU A 228 -11.60 6.96 -9.76
N LEU A 229 -12.00 8.08 -9.16
CA LEU A 229 -13.15 8.15 -8.25
C LEU A 229 -14.46 8.54 -8.94
N SER A 230 -14.42 8.80 -10.26
CA SER A 230 -15.60 9.17 -11.03
C SER A 230 -16.64 8.05 -11.08
N GLN A 231 -17.91 8.42 -11.25
CA GLN A 231 -18.98 7.44 -11.39
C GLN A 231 -18.80 6.56 -12.64
N CYS A 232 -18.21 7.11 -13.70
CA CYS A 232 -17.93 6.35 -14.93
C CYS A 232 -16.95 5.20 -14.66
N THR A 233 -15.83 5.49 -13.98
CA THR A 233 -14.83 4.48 -13.63
C THR A 233 -15.41 3.44 -12.69
N LYS A 234 -16.12 3.86 -11.63
CA LYS A 234 -16.79 2.96 -10.68
C LYS A 234 -17.72 1.98 -11.39
N SER A 235 -18.63 2.48 -12.23
CA SER A 235 -19.56 1.65 -12.98
C SER A 235 -18.87 0.73 -14.00
N CYS A 236 -17.73 1.15 -14.59
CA CYS A 236 -16.92 0.28 -15.45
C CYS A 236 -16.34 -0.89 -14.66
N VAL A 237 -15.70 -0.63 -13.52
CA VAL A 237 -15.11 -1.66 -12.65
C VAL A 237 -16.16 -2.66 -12.17
N GLU A 238 -17.30 -2.16 -11.65
CA GLU A 238 -18.43 -3.00 -11.23
C GLU A 238 -19.01 -3.82 -12.38
N GLY A 239 -19.04 -3.26 -13.59
CA GLY A 239 -19.46 -3.96 -14.80
C GLY A 239 -18.56 -5.16 -15.12
N VAL A 240 -17.24 -4.95 -15.12
CA VAL A 240 -16.26 -6.03 -15.36
C VAL A 240 -16.34 -7.10 -14.27
N GLN A 241 -16.45 -6.71 -13.01
CA GLN A 241 -16.57 -7.65 -11.89
C GLN A 241 -17.82 -8.53 -12.01
N ARG A 242 -18.96 -7.96 -12.42
CA ARG A 242 -20.20 -8.73 -12.65
C ARG A 242 -20.11 -9.65 -13.86
N GLU A 243 -19.59 -9.15 -14.98
CA GLU A 243 -19.41 -9.93 -16.21
C GLU A 243 -18.50 -11.15 -15.99
N LEU A 244 -17.42 -10.95 -15.21
CA LEU A 244 -16.38 -11.96 -14.99
C LEU A 244 -16.49 -12.63 -13.62
N SER A 245 -17.68 -12.72 -13.02
CA SER A 245 -17.88 -13.22 -11.65
C SER A 245 -17.22 -14.58 -11.37
N HIS A 246 -17.20 -15.47 -12.36
CA HIS A 246 -16.63 -16.83 -12.29
C HIS A 246 -15.16 -16.93 -12.75
N ALA A 247 -14.57 -15.85 -13.26
CA ALA A 247 -13.16 -15.83 -13.65
C ALA A 247 -12.23 -15.75 -12.42
N ASP A 248 -10.98 -16.16 -12.59
CA ASP A 248 -9.93 -15.97 -11.60
C ASP A 248 -9.58 -14.47 -11.40
N ASP A 249 -9.01 -14.14 -10.24
CA ASP A 249 -8.68 -12.76 -9.86
C ASP A 249 -7.67 -12.08 -10.79
N LYS A 250 -6.73 -12.83 -11.37
CA LYS A 250 -5.77 -12.27 -12.33
C LYS A 250 -6.49 -11.83 -13.60
N THR A 251 -7.40 -12.67 -14.10
CA THR A 251 -8.24 -12.34 -15.26
C THR A 251 -9.12 -11.13 -14.97
N LYS A 252 -9.79 -11.10 -13.81
CA LYS A 252 -10.60 -9.94 -13.38
C LYS A 252 -9.76 -8.66 -13.31
N SER A 253 -8.66 -8.69 -12.58
CA SER A 253 -7.78 -7.55 -12.37
C SER A 253 -7.23 -6.98 -13.69
N TYR A 254 -6.75 -7.83 -14.59
CA TYR A 254 -6.24 -7.41 -15.89
C TYR A 254 -7.35 -6.84 -16.80
N GLN A 255 -8.53 -7.45 -16.84
CA GLN A 255 -9.64 -6.94 -17.64
C GLN A 255 -10.15 -5.61 -17.10
N THR A 256 -10.20 -5.45 -15.78
CA THR A 256 -10.52 -4.17 -15.14
C THR A 256 -9.51 -3.09 -15.56
N PHE A 257 -8.21 -3.40 -15.49
CA PHE A 257 -7.17 -2.47 -15.94
C PHE A 257 -7.36 -2.09 -17.41
N ARG A 258 -7.41 -3.09 -18.30
CA ARG A 258 -7.43 -2.87 -19.74
C ARG A 258 -8.66 -2.07 -20.20
N ARG A 259 -9.82 -2.33 -19.59
CA ARG A 259 -11.10 -1.72 -20.00
C ARG A 259 -11.38 -0.39 -19.31
N CYS A 260 -10.94 -0.23 -18.05
CA CYS A 260 -11.35 0.90 -17.22
C CYS A 260 -10.20 1.80 -16.77
N LEU A 261 -8.96 1.30 -16.64
CA LEU A 261 -7.88 2.01 -15.92
C LEU A 261 -6.63 2.31 -16.76
N LYS A 262 -6.52 1.77 -17.97
CA LYS A 262 -5.31 1.86 -18.80
C LYS A 262 -4.81 3.30 -19.03
N ASP A 263 -5.74 4.25 -19.08
CA ASP A 263 -5.47 5.68 -19.34
C ASP A 263 -5.43 6.49 -18.02
N LEU A 264 -5.72 5.86 -16.88
CA LEU A 264 -5.79 6.49 -15.55
C LEU A 264 -4.61 6.09 -14.65
N VAL A 265 -4.01 4.92 -14.90
CA VAL A 265 -2.87 4.40 -14.14
C VAL A 265 -1.62 4.45 -15.01
N PRO A 266 -0.59 5.23 -14.63
CA PRO A 266 0.60 5.41 -15.46
C PRO A 266 1.45 4.13 -15.53
N LEU A 267 1.88 3.78 -16.74
CA LEU A 267 2.78 2.64 -16.99
C LEU A 267 4.26 3.04 -17.16
N ASP A 268 4.57 4.33 -17.19
CA ASP A 268 5.94 4.85 -17.34
C ASP A 268 6.94 4.25 -16.33
N PRO A 269 6.57 3.99 -15.05
CA PRO A 269 7.47 3.31 -14.12
C PRO A 269 7.88 1.90 -14.59
N ILE A 270 6.97 1.16 -15.23
CA ILE A 270 7.26 -0.17 -15.80
C ILE A 270 8.26 -0.05 -16.94
N GLN A 271 8.03 0.89 -17.86
CA GLN A 271 8.93 1.14 -18.98
C GLN A 271 10.34 1.51 -18.48
N LYS A 272 10.41 2.44 -17.51
CA LYS A 272 11.69 2.91 -16.96
C LYS A 272 12.47 1.80 -16.26
N ILE A 273 11.81 1.00 -15.42
CA ILE A 273 12.47 -0.13 -14.75
C ILE A 273 12.90 -1.19 -15.77
N ALA A 274 12.07 -1.49 -16.77
CA ALA A 274 12.43 -2.42 -17.82
C ALA A 274 13.68 -1.94 -18.59
N LEU A 275 13.76 -0.64 -18.92
CA LEU A 275 14.94 -0.04 -19.55
C LEU A 275 16.21 -0.21 -18.69
N GLU A 276 16.12 0.00 -17.38
CA GLU A 276 17.22 -0.23 -16.44
C GLU A 276 17.66 -1.71 -16.43
N LEU A 277 16.71 -2.64 -16.37
CA LEU A 277 16.98 -4.09 -16.33
C LEU A 277 17.61 -4.63 -17.62
N VAL A 278 17.36 -4.00 -18.77
CA VAL A 278 17.96 -4.39 -20.05
C VAL A 278 19.27 -3.65 -20.37
N GLY A 279 19.81 -2.85 -19.43
CA GLY A 279 21.13 -2.21 -19.56
C GLY A 279 21.11 -0.77 -20.09
N GLY A 280 20.00 -0.04 -19.97
CA GLY A 280 19.94 1.43 -20.15
C GLY A 280 19.98 1.93 -21.59
N SER A 281 20.13 1.05 -22.58
CA SER A 281 19.95 1.33 -23.99
C SER A 281 18.98 0.30 -24.56
N HIS A 282 18.11 0.67 -25.51
CA HIS A 282 17.22 -0.30 -26.15
C HIS A 282 18.10 -1.34 -26.86
N PRO A 283 18.24 -2.56 -26.33
CA PRO A 283 19.08 -3.54 -26.97
C PRO A 283 18.45 -3.82 -28.34
N THR A 284 19.28 -3.97 -29.37
CA THR A 284 18.84 -4.66 -30.58
C THR A 284 18.27 -6.00 -30.11
N PRO A 285 17.02 -6.33 -30.45
CA PRO A 285 16.40 -7.51 -29.88
C PRO A 285 17.27 -8.72 -30.28
N PRO A 286 17.75 -9.56 -29.35
CA PRO A 286 18.10 -10.91 -29.76
C PRO A 286 16.86 -11.48 -30.45
N PRO A 287 17.00 -12.30 -31.52
CA PRO A 287 15.84 -12.85 -32.19
C PRO A 287 14.98 -13.57 -31.16
N CYS A 288 13.85 -12.97 -30.79
CA CYS A 288 12.83 -13.64 -30.02
C CYS A 288 12.40 -14.80 -30.93
N GLY A 289 12.78 -16.02 -30.58
CA GLY A 289 12.40 -17.22 -31.29
C GLY A 289 10.91 -17.48 -31.13
N CYS A 290 10.06 -16.62 -31.69
CA CYS A 290 8.65 -16.90 -31.93
C CYS A 290 8.53 -17.64 -33.27
N GLY A 291 9.17 -18.81 -33.35
CA GLY A 291 8.79 -19.88 -34.27
C GLY A 291 7.90 -20.89 -33.53
N PRO A 292 7.12 -21.73 -34.21
CA PRO A 292 6.13 -22.62 -33.61
C PRO A 292 6.76 -23.84 -32.89
N VAL A 293 7.67 -23.61 -31.96
CA VAL A 293 8.35 -24.65 -31.15
C VAL A 293 8.01 -24.46 -29.67
N CYS A 294 6.71 -24.40 -29.37
CA CYS A 294 6.16 -24.77 -28.06
C CYS A 294 5.15 -25.92 -28.23
N ARG A 295 5.51 -26.90 -29.07
CA ARG A 295 4.92 -28.25 -29.09
C ARG A 295 6.07 -29.25 -29.14
N GLY A 296 6.45 -29.77 -27.98
CA GLY A 296 7.37 -30.90 -27.90
C GLY A 296 8.51 -30.73 -26.90
N ALA A 297 8.19 -30.78 -25.60
CA ALA A 297 9.10 -31.29 -24.57
C ALA A 297 8.37 -31.47 -23.22
N CYS A 298 7.23 -32.16 -23.22
CA CYS A 298 6.89 -33.00 -22.05
C CYS A 298 7.32 -34.41 -22.42
N GLY A 299 8.55 -34.75 -22.05
CA GLY A 299 9.03 -36.13 -22.08
C GLY A 299 8.16 -36.99 -21.17
N ALA A 300 7.61 -38.04 -21.75
CA ALA A 300 6.69 -38.98 -21.13
C ALA A 300 7.35 -39.77 -19.99
N THR A 301 6.59 -39.99 -18.92
CA THR A 301 6.41 -41.33 -18.32
C THR A 301 5.02 -41.43 -17.70
N GLN A 302 3.99 -41.68 -18.52
CA GLN A 302 2.82 -42.42 -18.05
C GLN A 302 2.98 -43.86 -18.53
N LYS A 303 3.33 -44.76 -17.60
CA LYS A 303 3.12 -46.19 -17.78
C LYS A 303 1.61 -46.43 -17.83
N SER A 304 1.13 -46.86 -19.00
CA SER A 304 -0.21 -47.38 -19.20
C SER A 304 -0.35 -48.68 -18.39
N TYR A 305 -1.23 -48.66 -17.38
CA TYR A 305 -1.84 -49.86 -16.83
C TYR A 305 -3.26 -49.90 -17.39
N TYR A 306 -3.51 -50.79 -18.34
CA TYR A 306 -4.71 -51.63 -18.50
C TYR A 306 -4.55 -52.38 -19.83
N ASN A 307 -4.20 -53.66 -19.72
CA ASN A 307 -4.44 -54.65 -20.77
C ASN A 307 -5.62 -55.50 -20.30
N ASN A 308 -6.65 -55.57 -21.13
CA ASN A 308 -7.72 -56.55 -21.02
C ASN A 308 -7.17 -57.93 -21.41
N ASN A 309 -7.38 -58.89 -20.52
CA ASN A 309 -7.82 -60.25 -20.82
C ASN A 309 -8.91 -60.59 -19.81
#